data_AF-A0A4Q3MZB8-F1
#
_entry.id   AF-A0A4Q3MZB8-F1
#
_cell.length_a   1.000
_cell.length_b   1.000
_cell.length_c   1.000
_cell.angle_alpha   90.00
_cell.angle_beta   90.00
_cell.angle_gamma   90.00
#
_symmetry.space_group_name_H-M   'P 1'
#
loop_
_entity.id
_entity.type
_entity.pdbx_description
1 polymer ?
#
loop_
_entity_poly.entity_id
_entity_poly.type
_entity_poly.pdbx_seq_one_letter_code
_entity_poly.pdbx_strand_id
1 'polypeptide(L)'
;GGDPLLWQHLFWFFGHPEVYIIFLPAAGMVSMMVPAMAQARLVGHAAIAWALAGVGIISFLLWMHHMFTAGLGPWALYLTSAASFAVAIPSGVQVFAWIATFWKGRVRMQAPTLFLLGFHFIFVLGGLTGVMVAVLPFDWQVHDSYFIVAHLHYVLIGGMVFPLFAGIWYWAPLLKGHALPERAGRWSCGLMFIGFNLAFFPMHIAGLQGMPRRVYTYDAGVGWSLWNALSTAGAFVFAAGVLLSFVTLARGLLRPRREGGNPWNAPTLEWVPQESYGMRSIPQVRSHYPLWDQPGLAQEIMDGRHWLPGTVFGGRETLLTSPIRGTIRHLVRLPGDGWMHFIAAAGTAGFFLLLTVSWFVPAIACGVVAIAAILA
;
A
#
# COMPACT_ATOMS: atom_id res chain seq x y z
N GLY A 1 9.31 -29.16 27.81
CA GLY A 1 7.85 -28.95 27.72
C GLY A 1 7.46 -27.63 27.06
N GLY A 2 8.26 -27.09 26.12
CA GLY A 2 7.81 -25.98 25.27
C GLY A 2 7.06 -26.51 24.05
N ASP A 3 6.13 -25.73 23.50
CA ASP A 3 5.37 -26.07 22.30
C ASP A 3 5.90 -25.29 21.09
N PRO A 4 6.49 -25.94 20.06
CA PRO A 4 6.95 -25.26 18.85
C PRO A 4 5.82 -24.65 18.01
N LEU A 5 4.58 -25.14 18.12
CA LEU A 5 3.42 -24.57 17.41
C LEU A 5 2.98 -23.24 18.01
N LEU A 6 3.23 -23.01 19.30
CA LEU A 6 2.89 -21.75 19.95
C LEU A 6 3.55 -20.56 19.23
N TRP A 7 4.81 -20.70 18.82
CA TRP A 7 5.48 -19.64 18.07
C TRP A 7 4.81 -19.40 16.71
N GLN A 8 4.37 -20.44 16.01
CA GLN A 8 3.65 -20.26 14.75
C GLN A 8 2.33 -19.51 14.94
N HIS A 9 1.58 -19.82 16.01
CA HIS A 9 0.37 -19.07 16.34
C HIS A 9 0.68 -17.59 16.59
N LEU A 10 1.66 -17.28 17.44
CA LEU A 10 2.03 -15.89 17.74
C LEU A 10 2.53 -15.14 16.50
N PHE A 11 3.38 -15.78 15.71
CA PHE A 11 3.91 -15.20 14.49
C PHE A 11 2.80 -14.91 13.49
N TRP A 12 1.92 -15.86 13.21
CA TRP A 12 0.86 -15.67 12.22
C TRP A 12 -0.28 -14.79 12.72
N PHE A 13 -0.56 -14.79 14.02
CA PHE A 13 -1.54 -13.88 14.62
C PHE A 13 -1.20 -12.41 14.36
N PHE A 14 0.10 -12.08 14.24
CA PHE A 14 0.55 -10.79 13.73
C PHE A 14 0.71 -10.78 12.20
N GLY A 15 1.43 -11.76 11.65
CA GLY A 15 1.88 -11.77 10.26
C GLY A 15 0.75 -11.81 9.25
N HIS A 16 -0.41 -12.40 9.58
CA HIS A 16 -1.54 -12.35 8.68
C HIS A 16 -2.26 -10.99 8.69
N PRO A 17 -2.62 -10.37 9.83
CA PRO A 17 -3.04 -8.97 9.85
C PRO A 17 -2.06 -8.01 9.17
N GLU A 18 -0.74 -8.24 9.27
CA GLU A 18 0.28 -7.41 8.62
C GLU A 18 0.10 -7.31 7.09
N VAL A 19 -0.29 -8.39 6.40
CA VAL A 19 -0.52 -8.31 4.94
C VAL A 19 -1.68 -7.37 4.61
N TYR A 20 -2.65 -7.22 5.50
CA TYR A 20 -3.72 -6.22 5.35
C TYR A 20 -3.29 -4.82 5.77
N ILE A 21 -2.40 -4.67 6.75
CA ILE A 21 -1.75 -3.38 7.05
C ILE A 21 -1.05 -2.84 5.81
N ILE A 22 -0.45 -3.71 4.99
CA ILE A 22 0.15 -3.35 3.70
C ILE A 22 -0.92 -3.01 2.65
N PHE A 23 -1.98 -3.81 2.54
CA PHE A 23 -3.02 -3.64 1.50
C PHE A 23 -3.95 -2.45 1.73
N LEU A 24 -4.39 -2.19 2.96
CA LEU A 24 -5.41 -1.18 3.27
C LEU A 24 -5.00 0.24 2.81
N PRO A 25 -3.76 0.72 3.04
CA PRO A 25 -3.30 1.98 2.48
C PRO A 25 -3.32 1.99 0.94
N ALA A 26 -2.94 0.88 0.32
CA ALA A 26 -2.95 0.75 -1.14
C ALA A 26 -4.37 0.85 -1.72
N ALA A 27 -5.34 0.16 -1.12
CA ALA A 27 -6.75 0.27 -1.49
C ALA A 27 -7.30 1.69 -1.27
N GLY A 28 -6.84 2.40 -0.22
CA GLY A 28 -7.10 3.83 -0.03
C GLY A 28 -6.53 4.68 -1.15
N MET A 29 -5.25 4.47 -1.52
CA MET A 29 -4.60 5.15 -2.64
C MET A 29 -5.34 4.92 -3.97
N VAL A 30 -5.74 3.68 -4.26
CA VAL A 30 -6.58 3.34 -5.43
C VAL A 30 -7.89 4.12 -5.39
N SER A 31 -8.58 4.12 -4.25
CA SER A 31 -9.87 4.82 -4.09
C SER A 31 -9.76 6.33 -4.25
N MET A 32 -8.59 6.92 -3.99
CA MET A 32 -8.30 8.35 -4.24
C MET A 32 -7.95 8.62 -5.71
N MET A 33 -7.17 7.75 -6.35
CA MET A 33 -6.71 7.95 -7.74
C MET A 33 -7.78 7.60 -8.78
N VAL A 34 -8.59 6.55 -8.55
CA VAL A 34 -9.60 6.07 -9.50
C VAL A 34 -10.59 7.17 -9.89
N PRO A 35 -11.17 7.97 -8.97
CA PRO A 35 -12.05 9.07 -9.34
C PRO A 35 -11.38 10.11 -10.24
N ALA A 36 -10.14 10.51 -9.93
CA ALA A 36 -9.38 11.45 -10.74
C ALA A 36 -9.07 10.87 -12.13
N MET A 37 -8.71 9.60 -12.23
CA MET A 37 -8.38 8.96 -13.51
C MET A 37 -9.63 8.66 -14.36
N ALA A 38 -10.75 8.33 -13.72
CA ALA A 38 -12.04 8.09 -14.37
C ALA A 38 -12.83 9.38 -14.66
N GLN A 39 -12.44 10.51 -14.06
CA GLN A 39 -13.23 11.75 -14.10
C GLN A 39 -14.69 11.52 -13.69
N ALA A 40 -14.88 10.70 -12.66
CA ALA A 40 -16.18 10.33 -12.13
C ALA A 40 -16.10 10.13 -10.61
N ARG A 41 -17.19 10.41 -9.91
CA ARG A 41 -17.28 10.11 -8.47
C ARG A 41 -17.22 8.59 -8.24
N LEU A 42 -16.51 8.19 -7.19
CA LEU A 42 -16.37 6.79 -6.75
C LEU A 42 -17.75 6.16 -6.54
N VAL A 43 -18.01 5.06 -7.24
CA VAL A 43 -19.20 4.24 -7.04
C VAL A 43 -19.07 3.52 -5.71
N GLY A 44 -20.13 3.52 -4.89
CA GLY A 44 -20.16 2.73 -3.65
C GLY A 44 -19.18 3.17 -2.56
N HIS A 45 -18.88 4.48 -2.42
CA HIS A 45 -17.93 4.98 -1.41
C HIS A 45 -18.17 4.41 0.01
N ALA A 46 -19.41 4.43 0.50
CA ALA A 46 -19.74 3.86 1.81
C ALA A 46 -19.50 2.34 1.86
N ALA A 47 -19.80 1.62 0.78
CA ALA A 47 -19.57 0.18 0.69
C ALA A 47 -18.06 -0.14 0.70
N ILE A 48 -17.23 0.67 0.03
CA ILE A 48 -15.76 0.57 0.09
C ILE A 48 -15.26 0.80 1.52
N ALA A 49 -15.73 1.85 2.20
CA ALA A 49 -15.31 2.14 3.57
C ALA A 49 -15.68 1.00 4.54
N TRP A 50 -16.90 0.47 4.44
CA TRP A 50 -17.32 -0.69 5.23
C TRP A 50 -16.57 -1.96 4.86
N ALA A 51 -16.23 -2.15 3.59
CA ALA A 51 -15.40 -3.27 3.16
C ALA A 51 -13.98 -3.20 3.74
N LEU A 52 -13.35 -2.02 3.75
CA LEU A 52 -12.03 -1.81 4.38
C LEU A 52 -12.08 -2.12 5.89
N ALA A 53 -13.11 -1.62 6.58
CA ALA A 53 -13.32 -1.92 8.00
C ALA A 53 -13.56 -3.43 8.23
N GLY A 54 -14.35 -4.07 7.38
CA GLY A 54 -14.62 -5.50 7.41
C GLY A 54 -13.36 -6.34 7.22
N VAL A 55 -12.50 -5.98 6.25
CA VAL A 55 -11.19 -6.63 6.07
C VAL A 55 -10.34 -6.49 7.33
N GLY A 56 -10.29 -5.30 7.95
CA GLY A 56 -9.57 -5.08 9.20
C GLY A 56 -10.02 -6.00 10.33
N ILE A 57 -11.33 -6.15 10.53
CA ILE A 57 -11.88 -7.04 11.58
C ILE A 57 -11.63 -8.51 11.25
N ILE A 58 -11.95 -8.93 10.02
CA ILE A 58 -11.85 -10.32 9.58
C ILE A 58 -10.39 -10.79 9.61
N SER A 59 -9.41 -9.89 9.40
CA SER A 59 -7.98 -10.23 9.40
C SER A 59 -7.48 -10.97 10.65
N PHE A 60 -8.09 -10.73 11.81
CA PHE A 60 -7.75 -11.39 13.07
C PHE A 60 -8.33 -12.79 13.23
N LEU A 61 -9.14 -13.27 12.28
CA LEU A 61 -9.83 -14.57 12.34
C LEU A 61 -9.21 -15.64 11.42
N LEU A 62 -8.17 -15.28 10.65
CA LEU A 62 -7.72 -16.09 9.51
C LEU A 62 -6.32 -16.68 9.68
N TRP A 63 -5.55 -16.28 10.69
CA TRP A 63 -4.11 -16.52 10.73
C TRP A 63 -3.71 -18.00 10.62
N MET A 64 -4.58 -18.89 11.12
CA MET A 64 -4.32 -20.33 11.13
C MET A 64 -4.36 -20.96 9.72
N HIS A 65 -4.74 -20.22 8.66
CA HIS A 65 -4.64 -20.74 7.29
C HIS A 65 -3.18 -20.94 6.86
N HIS A 66 -2.23 -20.27 7.51
CA HIS A 66 -0.80 -20.51 7.30
C HIS A 66 -0.32 -21.81 7.99
N MET A 67 -1.23 -22.48 8.71
CA MET A 67 -0.94 -23.62 9.57
C MET A 67 -1.81 -24.84 9.22
N PHE A 68 -2.44 -24.87 8.05
CA PHE A 68 -3.34 -25.97 7.64
C PHE A 68 -2.67 -27.34 7.59
N THR A 69 -1.34 -27.38 7.43
CA THR A 69 -0.51 -28.61 7.46
C THR A 69 0.19 -28.84 8.80
N ALA A 70 -0.05 -27.99 9.81
CA ALA A 70 0.61 -28.06 11.11
C ALA A 70 -0.05 -29.03 12.12
N GLY A 71 -1.03 -29.83 11.68
CA GLY A 71 -1.72 -30.81 12.53
C GLY A 71 -2.79 -30.23 13.46
N LEU A 72 -3.40 -29.11 13.08
CA LEU A 72 -4.48 -28.47 13.85
C LEU A 72 -5.75 -29.34 13.90
N GLY A 73 -6.55 -29.16 14.96
CA GLY A 73 -7.83 -29.85 15.11
C GLY A 73 -8.87 -29.44 14.04
N PRO A 74 -9.83 -30.31 13.69
CA PRO A 74 -10.79 -30.08 12.59
C PRO A 74 -11.59 -28.77 12.72
N TRP A 75 -12.04 -28.42 13.92
CA TRP A 75 -12.79 -27.19 14.16
C TRP A 75 -11.99 -25.93 13.80
N ALA A 76 -10.71 -25.91 14.16
CA ALA A 76 -9.80 -24.82 13.86
C ALA A 76 -9.60 -24.67 12.35
N LEU A 77 -9.39 -25.79 11.64
CA LEU A 77 -9.26 -25.82 10.19
C LEU A 77 -10.53 -25.29 9.49
N TYR A 78 -11.72 -25.76 9.90
CA TYR A 78 -12.98 -25.36 9.27
C TYR A 78 -13.34 -23.89 9.52
N LEU A 79 -13.19 -23.40 10.76
CA LEU A 79 -13.45 -22.00 11.08
C LEU A 79 -12.53 -21.07 10.30
N THR A 80 -11.24 -21.37 10.27
CA THR A 80 -10.27 -20.52 9.58
C THR A 80 -10.41 -20.61 8.06
N SER A 81 -10.75 -21.76 7.50
CA SER A 81 -11.08 -21.89 6.08
C SER A 81 -12.32 -21.04 5.72
N ALA A 82 -13.40 -21.14 6.50
CA ALA A 82 -14.61 -20.34 6.29
C ALA A 82 -14.34 -18.82 6.39
N ALA A 83 -13.57 -18.39 7.39
CA ALA A 83 -13.17 -17.01 7.54
C ALA A 83 -12.30 -16.53 6.36
N SER A 84 -11.41 -17.38 5.85
CA SER A 84 -10.58 -17.10 4.68
C SER A 84 -11.41 -16.93 3.40
N PHE A 85 -12.51 -17.67 3.23
CA PHE A 85 -13.45 -17.40 2.14
C PHE A 85 -14.20 -16.08 2.34
N ALA A 86 -14.62 -15.79 3.57
CA ALA A 86 -15.40 -14.60 3.87
C ALA A 86 -14.67 -13.29 3.52
N VAL A 87 -13.34 -13.24 3.65
CA VAL A 87 -12.56 -12.03 3.32
C VAL A 87 -12.55 -11.68 1.83
N ALA A 88 -12.88 -12.64 0.95
CA ALA A 88 -13.01 -12.39 -0.48
C ALA A 88 -14.20 -11.47 -0.80
N ILE A 89 -15.25 -11.46 0.04
CA ILE A 89 -16.46 -10.64 -0.16
C ILE A 89 -16.14 -9.14 -0.08
N PRO A 90 -15.59 -8.60 1.03
CA PRO A 90 -15.27 -7.17 1.10
C PRO A 90 -14.18 -6.77 0.09
N SER A 91 -13.24 -7.66 -0.24
CA SER A 91 -12.26 -7.40 -1.31
C SER A 91 -12.94 -7.27 -2.67
N GLY A 92 -13.89 -8.16 -2.98
CA GLY A 92 -14.70 -8.11 -4.20
C GLY A 92 -15.53 -6.84 -4.30
N VAL A 93 -16.18 -6.41 -3.22
CA VAL A 93 -16.95 -5.15 -3.18
C VAL A 93 -16.09 -3.97 -3.63
N GLN A 94 -14.85 -3.87 -3.14
CA GLN A 94 -13.92 -2.80 -3.51
C GLN A 94 -13.54 -2.88 -4.99
N VAL A 95 -13.13 -4.06 -5.47
CA VAL A 95 -12.74 -4.27 -6.87
C VAL A 95 -13.88 -3.91 -7.83
N PHE A 96 -15.09 -4.40 -7.58
CA PHE A 96 -16.23 -4.09 -8.44
C PHE A 96 -16.64 -2.62 -8.38
N ALA A 97 -16.52 -1.97 -7.23
CA ALA A 97 -16.78 -0.54 -7.10
C ALA A 97 -15.79 0.31 -7.91
N TRP A 98 -14.50 -0.05 -7.92
CA TRP A 98 -13.50 0.62 -8.77
C TRP A 98 -13.75 0.37 -10.27
N ILE A 99 -14.07 -0.87 -10.67
CA ILE A 99 -14.45 -1.20 -12.06
C ILE A 99 -15.67 -0.37 -12.49
N ALA A 100 -16.71 -0.32 -11.67
CA ALA A 100 -17.92 0.46 -11.95
C ALA A 100 -17.61 1.97 -12.08
N THR A 101 -16.64 2.48 -11.31
CA THR A 101 -16.21 3.88 -11.40
C THR A 101 -15.51 4.17 -12.72
N PHE A 102 -14.60 3.30 -13.17
CA PHE A 102 -14.00 3.42 -14.50
C PHE A 102 -15.02 3.28 -15.63
N TRP A 103 -15.97 2.35 -15.51
CA TRP A 103 -17.03 2.13 -16.50
C TRP A 103 -17.95 3.34 -16.66
N LYS A 104 -18.31 4.00 -15.56
CA LYS A 104 -19.18 5.18 -15.55
C LYS A 104 -18.47 6.43 -16.09
N GLY A 105 -17.16 6.50 -15.96
CA GLY A 105 -16.36 7.70 -16.19
C GLY A 105 -15.85 7.88 -17.61
N ARG A 106 -15.16 9.00 -17.84
CA ARG A 106 -14.35 9.26 -19.04
C ARG A 106 -12.88 9.06 -18.69
N VAL A 107 -12.42 7.82 -18.86
CA VAL A 107 -11.09 7.38 -18.42
C VAL A 107 -9.99 8.13 -19.17
N ARG A 108 -9.09 8.77 -18.41
CA ARG A 108 -7.85 9.36 -18.94
C ARG A 108 -6.77 8.28 -18.99
N MET A 109 -6.39 7.85 -20.19
CA MET A 109 -5.36 6.81 -20.39
C MET A 109 -3.94 7.34 -20.22
N GLN A 110 -3.60 7.67 -18.97
CA GLN A 110 -2.29 8.16 -18.53
C GLN A 110 -1.59 7.09 -17.68
N ALA A 111 -0.30 7.30 -17.36
CA ALA A 111 0.49 6.33 -16.61
C ALA A 111 -0.16 5.85 -15.31
N PRO A 112 -0.74 6.69 -14.42
CA PRO A 112 -1.43 6.20 -13.22
C PRO A 112 -2.55 5.21 -13.55
N THR A 113 -3.37 5.51 -14.57
CA THR A 113 -4.44 4.61 -15.02
C THR A 113 -3.90 3.26 -15.47
N LEU A 114 -2.79 3.22 -16.21
CA LEU A 114 -2.20 1.95 -16.65
C LEU A 114 -1.75 1.08 -15.47
N PHE A 115 -1.11 1.68 -14.46
CA PHE A 115 -0.74 0.98 -13.24
C PHE A 115 -1.97 0.52 -12.45
N LEU A 116 -3.02 1.35 -12.36
CA LEU A 116 -4.28 0.98 -11.71
C LEU A 116 -4.96 -0.20 -12.43
N LEU A 117 -4.99 -0.22 -13.76
CA LEU A 117 -5.55 -1.35 -14.51
C LEU A 117 -4.68 -2.61 -14.36
N GLY A 118 -3.35 -2.46 -14.36
CA GLY A 118 -2.40 -3.54 -14.07
C GLY A 118 -2.60 -4.12 -12.67
N PHE A 119 -2.80 -3.26 -11.66
CA PHE A 119 -3.21 -3.63 -10.31
C PHE A 119 -4.47 -4.49 -10.34
N HIS A 120 -5.55 -4.02 -10.97
CA HIS A 120 -6.82 -4.75 -11.01
C HIS A 120 -6.63 -6.16 -11.58
N PHE A 121 -5.92 -6.27 -12.70
CA PHE A 121 -5.68 -7.57 -13.33
C PHE A 121 -4.87 -8.52 -12.43
N ILE A 122 -3.72 -8.06 -11.93
CA ILE A 122 -2.82 -8.89 -11.12
C ILE A 122 -3.48 -9.25 -9.79
N PHE A 123 -4.08 -8.27 -9.11
CA PHE A 123 -4.69 -8.47 -7.80
C PHE A 123 -5.89 -9.42 -7.87
N VAL A 124 -6.73 -9.33 -8.91
CA VAL A 124 -7.85 -10.26 -9.09
C VAL A 124 -7.35 -11.69 -9.31
N LEU A 125 -6.33 -11.90 -10.15
CA LEU A 125 -5.73 -13.22 -10.31
C LEU A 125 -5.12 -13.76 -9.00
N GLY A 126 -4.46 -12.90 -8.22
CA GLY A 126 -3.98 -13.27 -6.89
C GLY A 126 -5.08 -13.62 -5.91
N GLY A 127 -6.19 -12.87 -5.93
CA GLY A 127 -7.37 -13.14 -5.12
C GLY A 127 -8.01 -14.48 -5.46
N LEU A 128 -8.09 -14.82 -6.75
CA LEU A 128 -8.58 -16.13 -7.20
C LEU A 128 -7.72 -17.28 -6.67
N THR A 129 -6.39 -17.17 -6.74
CA THR A 129 -5.52 -18.19 -6.15
C THR A 129 -5.55 -18.20 -4.63
N GLY A 130 -5.86 -17.06 -3.99
CA GLY A 130 -6.13 -16.96 -2.55
C GLY A 130 -7.34 -17.76 -2.12
N VAL A 131 -8.43 -17.68 -2.88
CA VAL A 131 -9.62 -18.51 -2.67
C VAL A 131 -9.30 -19.99 -2.85
N MET A 132 -8.43 -20.34 -3.81
CA MET A 132 -8.00 -21.74 -4.00
C MET A 132 -7.25 -22.27 -2.78
N VAL A 133 -6.29 -21.51 -2.22
CA VAL A 133 -5.53 -21.95 -1.03
C VAL A 133 -6.31 -21.85 0.28
N ALA A 134 -7.48 -21.20 0.28
CA ALA A 134 -8.44 -21.32 1.38
C ALA A 134 -9.16 -22.68 1.42
N VAL A 135 -9.14 -23.44 0.32
CA VAL A 135 -9.70 -24.80 0.23
C VAL A 135 -8.73 -25.80 0.85
N LEU A 136 -9.09 -26.37 2.00
CA LEU A 136 -8.21 -27.25 2.80
C LEU A 136 -7.52 -28.37 1.98
N PRO A 137 -8.23 -29.22 1.20
CA PRO A 137 -7.56 -30.26 0.42
C PRO A 137 -6.61 -29.72 -0.65
N PHE A 138 -6.90 -28.54 -1.20
CA PHE A 138 -6.04 -27.92 -2.19
C PHE A 138 -4.77 -27.39 -1.53
N ASP A 139 -4.91 -26.66 -0.41
CA ASP A 139 -3.76 -26.17 0.34
C ASP A 139 -2.84 -27.31 0.75
N TRP A 140 -3.35 -28.43 1.27
CA TRP A 140 -2.50 -29.58 1.62
C TRP A 140 -1.62 -30.10 0.47
N GLN A 141 -2.04 -29.93 -0.78
CA GLN A 141 -1.24 -30.32 -1.94
C GLN A 141 -0.20 -29.26 -2.31
N VAL A 142 -0.57 -27.97 -2.22
CA VAL A 142 0.27 -26.88 -2.71
C VAL A 142 1.04 -26.17 -1.59
N HIS A 143 0.82 -26.53 -0.32
CA HIS A 143 1.45 -25.93 0.84
C HIS A 143 2.97 -25.98 0.70
N ASP A 144 3.65 -24.89 1.05
CA ASP A 144 5.11 -24.77 0.91
C ASP A 144 5.66 -25.04 -0.52
N SER A 145 4.84 -24.99 -1.55
CA SER A 145 5.28 -25.05 -2.95
C SER A 145 5.46 -23.67 -3.58
N TYR A 146 5.98 -23.63 -4.80
CA TYR A 146 6.00 -22.41 -5.61
C TYR A 146 4.61 -21.83 -5.90
N PHE A 147 3.52 -22.60 -5.76
CA PHE A 147 2.17 -22.05 -5.94
C PHE A 147 1.84 -21.01 -4.86
N ILE A 148 2.23 -21.27 -3.60
CA ILE A 148 2.05 -20.33 -2.49
C ILE A 148 2.92 -19.09 -2.70
N VAL A 149 4.15 -19.27 -3.20
CA VAL A 149 5.04 -18.15 -3.55
C VAL A 149 4.39 -17.28 -4.63
N ALA A 150 3.88 -17.90 -5.70
CA ALA A 150 3.22 -17.20 -6.79
C ALA A 150 1.98 -16.43 -6.31
N HIS A 151 1.11 -17.09 -5.55
CA HIS A 151 -0.08 -16.49 -4.95
C HIS A 151 0.28 -15.23 -4.13
N LEU A 152 1.23 -15.36 -3.19
CA LEU A 152 1.67 -14.24 -2.35
C LEU A 152 2.17 -13.06 -3.18
N HIS A 153 2.96 -13.32 -4.22
CA HIS A 153 3.49 -12.24 -5.07
C HIS A 153 2.39 -11.57 -5.90
N TYR A 154 1.39 -12.30 -6.39
CA TYR A 154 0.23 -11.71 -7.06
C TYR A 154 -0.57 -10.79 -6.14
N VAL A 155 -0.84 -11.21 -4.90
CA VAL A 155 -1.59 -10.35 -3.97
C VAL A 155 -0.76 -9.19 -3.42
N LEU A 156 0.55 -9.36 -3.18
CA LEU A 156 1.40 -8.31 -2.62
C LEU A 156 1.85 -7.30 -3.68
N ILE A 157 2.39 -7.77 -4.80
CA ILE A 157 2.87 -6.89 -5.87
C ILE A 157 1.68 -6.26 -6.59
N GLY A 158 0.63 -7.05 -6.89
CA GLY A 158 -0.63 -6.50 -7.34
C GLY A 158 -1.18 -5.52 -6.32
N GLY A 159 -1.48 -6.00 -5.12
CA GLY A 159 -2.23 -5.27 -4.09
C GLY A 159 -1.58 -3.99 -3.56
N MET A 160 -0.25 -3.90 -3.55
CA MET A 160 0.48 -2.74 -3.00
C MET A 160 1.43 -2.09 -4.01
N VAL A 161 2.27 -2.88 -4.68
CA VAL A 161 3.35 -2.31 -5.51
C VAL A 161 2.79 -1.58 -6.72
N PHE A 162 1.85 -2.15 -7.47
CA PHE A 162 1.25 -1.44 -8.61
C PHE A 162 0.52 -0.15 -8.20
N PRO A 163 -0.32 -0.13 -7.15
CA PRO A 163 -0.88 1.12 -6.62
C PRO A 163 0.17 2.14 -6.17
N LEU A 164 1.26 1.71 -5.52
CA LEU A 164 2.34 2.60 -5.13
C LEU A 164 3.01 3.25 -6.34
N PHE A 165 3.26 2.48 -7.41
CA PHE A 165 3.82 3.01 -8.64
C PHE A 165 2.82 3.91 -9.39
N ALA A 166 1.52 3.60 -9.37
CA ALA A 166 0.50 4.56 -9.83
C ALA A 166 0.62 5.89 -9.05
N GLY A 167 0.80 5.80 -7.73
CA GLY A 167 1.00 6.91 -6.82
C GLY A 167 2.23 7.76 -7.12
N ILE A 168 3.35 7.15 -7.52
CA ILE A 168 4.56 7.88 -7.94
C ILE A 168 4.23 8.84 -9.10
N TRP A 169 3.52 8.38 -10.12
CA TRP A 169 3.15 9.24 -11.25
C TRP A 169 2.05 10.23 -10.90
N TYR A 170 1.06 9.77 -10.12
CA TYR A 170 -0.07 10.60 -9.72
C TYR A 170 0.39 11.76 -8.83
N TRP A 171 1.15 11.52 -7.76
CA TRP A 171 1.57 12.56 -6.81
C TRP A 171 2.90 13.24 -7.12
N ALA A 172 3.69 12.79 -8.12
CA ALA A 172 4.92 13.49 -8.51
C ALA A 172 4.77 15.01 -8.76
N PRO A 173 3.67 15.52 -9.37
CA PRO A 173 3.47 16.96 -9.51
C PRO A 173 3.43 17.72 -8.18
N LEU A 174 3.04 17.09 -7.06
CA LEU A 174 3.05 17.75 -5.75
C LEU A 174 4.47 18.02 -5.23
N LEU A 175 5.46 17.26 -5.70
CA LEU A 175 6.84 17.38 -5.23
C LEU A 175 7.59 18.55 -5.90
N LYS A 176 7.38 18.75 -7.21
CA LYS A 176 8.11 19.76 -8.01
C LYS A 176 7.24 20.64 -8.92
N GLY A 177 5.93 20.48 -8.89
CA GLY A 177 4.99 21.25 -9.72
C GLY A 177 4.85 20.76 -11.17
N HIS A 178 5.42 19.60 -11.53
CA HIS A 178 5.31 19.06 -12.89
C HIS A 178 5.12 17.55 -12.91
N ALA A 179 4.33 17.07 -13.88
CA ALA A 179 4.15 15.65 -14.13
C ALA A 179 5.42 14.98 -14.67
N LEU A 180 5.59 13.69 -14.36
CA LEU A 180 6.64 12.87 -14.95
C LEU A 180 6.32 12.57 -16.43
N PRO A 181 7.33 12.28 -17.27
CA PRO A 181 7.11 11.95 -18.67
C PRO A 181 6.19 10.73 -18.86
N GLU A 182 5.08 10.92 -19.58
CA GLU A 182 4.08 9.87 -19.83
C GLU A 182 4.68 8.65 -20.54
N ARG A 183 5.56 8.88 -21.54
CA ARG A 183 6.23 7.78 -22.27
C ARG A 183 7.02 6.86 -21.34
N ALA A 184 7.71 7.43 -20.34
CA ALA A 184 8.45 6.63 -19.36
C ALA A 184 7.49 5.82 -18.48
N GLY A 185 6.38 6.41 -18.05
CA GLY A 185 5.34 5.69 -17.29
C GLY A 185 4.74 4.50 -18.03
N ARG A 186 4.47 4.65 -19.33
CA ARG A 186 3.97 3.55 -20.17
C ARG A 186 4.98 2.40 -20.28
N TRP A 187 6.25 2.71 -20.51
CA TRP A 187 7.32 1.70 -20.55
C TRP A 187 7.54 1.03 -19.20
N SER A 188 7.59 1.81 -18.12
CA SER A 188 7.69 1.30 -16.75
C SER A 188 6.55 0.32 -16.44
N CYS A 189 5.30 0.73 -16.68
CA CYS A 189 4.13 -0.12 -16.46
C CYS A 189 4.16 -1.36 -17.33
N GLY A 190 4.49 -1.25 -18.62
CA GLY A 190 4.55 -2.39 -19.54
C GLY A 190 5.60 -3.42 -19.14
N LEU A 191 6.82 -2.97 -18.84
CA LEU A 191 7.91 -3.82 -18.37
C LEU A 191 7.55 -4.50 -17.04
N MET A 192 6.99 -3.75 -16.09
CA MET A 192 6.56 -4.32 -14.81
C MET A 192 5.41 -5.31 -15.00
N PHE A 193 4.40 -4.99 -15.80
CA PHE A 193 3.25 -5.88 -16.00
C PHE A 193 3.64 -7.21 -16.67
N ILE A 194 4.40 -7.12 -17.77
CA ILE A 194 4.86 -8.31 -18.51
C ILE A 194 5.87 -9.09 -17.68
N GLY A 195 6.88 -8.40 -17.12
CA GLY A 195 7.91 -9.02 -16.30
C GLY A 195 7.32 -9.72 -15.07
N PHE A 196 6.34 -9.09 -14.40
CA PHE A 196 5.66 -9.70 -13.26
C PHE A 196 4.94 -11.00 -13.63
N ASN A 197 4.10 -10.98 -14.66
CA ASN A 197 3.36 -12.20 -15.07
C ASN A 197 4.33 -13.27 -15.57
N LEU A 198 5.36 -12.90 -16.32
CA LEU A 198 6.39 -13.83 -16.76
C LEU A 198 7.22 -14.41 -15.59
N ALA A 199 7.40 -13.63 -14.51
CA ALA A 199 8.09 -14.05 -13.31
C ALA A 199 7.28 -15.04 -12.48
N PHE A 200 6.02 -14.71 -12.19
CA PHE A 200 5.25 -15.40 -11.14
C PHE A 200 4.16 -16.32 -11.70
N PHE A 201 3.65 -16.11 -12.92
CA PHE A 201 2.69 -17.05 -13.50
C PHE A 201 3.29 -18.46 -13.66
N PRO A 202 4.52 -18.63 -14.21
CA PRO A 202 5.15 -19.96 -14.30
C PRO A 202 5.32 -20.66 -12.95
N MET A 203 5.47 -19.91 -11.86
CA MET A 203 5.60 -20.48 -10.52
C MET A 203 4.32 -21.20 -10.07
N HIS A 204 3.12 -20.76 -10.50
CA HIS A 204 1.89 -21.52 -10.25
C HIS A 204 1.98 -22.91 -10.89
N ILE A 205 2.48 -22.99 -12.13
CA ILE A 205 2.60 -24.26 -12.86
C ILE A 205 3.66 -25.14 -12.19
N ALA A 206 4.85 -24.60 -11.91
CA ALA A 206 5.92 -25.34 -11.23
C ALA A 206 5.48 -25.83 -9.83
N GLY A 207 4.72 -25.02 -9.09
CA GLY A 207 4.14 -25.40 -7.80
C GLY A 207 3.13 -26.55 -7.92
N LEU A 208 2.25 -26.51 -8.91
CA LEU A 208 1.34 -27.62 -9.21
C LEU A 208 2.07 -28.89 -9.67
N GLN A 209 3.26 -28.76 -10.26
CA GLN A 209 4.17 -29.85 -10.58
C GLN A 209 4.99 -30.34 -9.38
N GLY A 210 4.71 -29.84 -8.16
CA GLY A 210 5.33 -30.29 -6.93
C GLY A 210 6.66 -29.60 -6.60
N MET A 211 7.02 -28.49 -7.25
CA MET A 211 8.25 -27.78 -6.93
C MET A 211 8.15 -27.09 -5.56
N PRO A 212 8.96 -27.50 -4.56
CA PRO A 212 8.93 -26.90 -3.24
C PRO A 212 9.57 -25.50 -3.26
N ARG A 213 9.18 -24.64 -2.32
CA ARG A 213 9.86 -23.36 -2.08
C ARG A 213 11.16 -23.58 -1.28
N ARG A 214 12.02 -22.57 -1.26
CA ARG A 214 13.28 -22.55 -0.45
C ARG A 214 14.28 -23.65 -0.80
N VAL A 215 14.28 -24.12 -2.05
CA VAL A 215 15.33 -24.96 -2.61
C VAL A 215 16.25 -24.11 -3.49
N TYR A 216 17.56 -24.31 -3.35
CA TYR A 216 18.55 -23.56 -4.14
C TYR A 216 18.84 -24.20 -5.51
N THR A 217 18.48 -25.47 -5.68
CA THR A 217 18.70 -26.26 -6.90
C THR A 217 17.64 -27.34 -7.04
N TYR A 218 17.56 -27.94 -8.23
CA TYR A 218 16.67 -29.05 -8.57
C TYR A 218 17.31 -29.92 -9.64
N ASP A 219 16.96 -31.20 -9.68
CA ASP A 219 17.54 -32.14 -10.64
C ASP A 219 17.09 -31.84 -12.07
N ALA A 220 17.95 -32.16 -13.04
CA ALA A 220 17.58 -32.08 -14.44
C ALA A 220 16.52 -33.13 -14.80
N GLY A 221 15.61 -32.81 -15.71
CA GLY A 221 14.62 -33.77 -16.24
C GLY A 221 13.29 -33.84 -15.47
N VAL A 222 13.15 -33.17 -14.31
CA VAL A 222 11.90 -33.10 -13.54
C VAL A 222 10.83 -32.17 -14.15
N GLY A 223 11.14 -31.49 -15.27
CA GLY A 223 10.22 -30.62 -15.99
C GLY A 223 10.16 -29.16 -15.51
N TRP A 224 10.91 -28.78 -14.47
CA TRP A 224 10.86 -27.42 -13.90
C TRP A 224 11.77 -26.39 -14.59
N SER A 225 12.72 -26.83 -15.42
CA SER A 225 13.76 -25.95 -15.99
C SER A 225 13.19 -24.80 -16.82
N LEU A 226 12.19 -25.07 -17.67
CA LEU A 226 11.56 -24.03 -18.49
C LEU A 226 10.86 -22.98 -17.62
N TRP A 227 10.07 -23.42 -16.63
CA TRP A 227 9.31 -22.52 -15.76
C TRP A 227 10.21 -21.62 -14.93
N ASN A 228 11.31 -22.16 -14.39
CA ASN A 228 12.30 -21.37 -13.66
C ASN A 228 13.08 -20.40 -14.56
N ALA A 229 13.40 -20.80 -15.79
CA ALA A 229 14.07 -19.92 -16.76
C ALA A 229 13.17 -18.73 -17.15
N LEU A 230 11.89 -18.99 -17.45
CA LEU A 230 10.89 -17.94 -17.71
C LEU A 230 10.73 -17.04 -16.49
N SER A 231 10.60 -17.64 -15.30
CA SER A 231 10.46 -16.91 -14.04
C SER A 231 11.63 -15.95 -13.80
N THR A 232 12.86 -16.43 -14.02
CA THR A 232 14.09 -15.64 -13.88
C THR A 232 14.15 -14.50 -14.90
N ALA A 233 13.86 -14.78 -16.17
CA ALA A 233 13.81 -13.77 -17.22
C ALA A 233 12.76 -12.69 -16.89
N GLY A 234 11.56 -13.09 -16.47
CA GLY A 234 10.50 -12.19 -16.03
C GLY A 234 10.93 -11.30 -14.88
N ALA A 235 11.64 -11.83 -13.89
CA ALA A 235 12.15 -11.05 -12.76
C ALA A 235 13.12 -9.94 -13.20
N PHE A 236 14.02 -10.22 -14.16
CA PHE A 236 14.89 -9.18 -14.73
C PHE A 236 14.12 -8.13 -15.54
N VAL A 237 13.10 -8.53 -16.31
CA VAL A 237 12.24 -7.58 -17.04
C VAL A 237 11.46 -6.69 -16.05
N PHE A 238 10.93 -7.27 -14.97
CA PHE A 238 10.25 -6.52 -13.91
C PHE A 238 11.20 -5.51 -13.26
N ALA A 239 12.42 -5.94 -12.91
CA ALA A 239 13.45 -5.08 -12.31
C ALA A 239 13.84 -3.92 -13.24
N ALA A 240 13.91 -4.13 -14.55
CA ALA A 240 14.16 -3.07 -15.52
C ALA A 240 13.04 -2.00 -15.52
N GLY A 241 11.77 -2.41 -15.39
CA GLY A 241 10.64 -1.50 -15.25
C GLY A 241 10.68 -0.70 -13.94
N VAL A 242 11.03 -1.36 -12.83
CA VAL A 242 11.26 -0.70 -11.53
C VAL A 242 12.39 0.32 -11.62
N LEU A 243 13.52 -0.05 -12.20
CA LEU A 243 14.68 0.83 -12.37
C LEU A 243 14.33 2.05 -13.23
N LEU A 244 13.64 1.86 -14.36
CA LEU A 244 13.18 2.96 -15.21
C LEU A 244 12.30 3.94 -14.44
N SER A 245 11.44 3.43 -13.57
CA SER A 245 10.56 4.23 -12.72
C SER A 245 11.34 5.13 -11.76
N PHE A 246 12.28 4.55 -11.01
CA PHE A 246 13.09 5.31 -10.05
C PHE A 246 14.05 6.29 -10.73
N VAL A 247 14.68 5.90 -11.83
CA VAL A 247 15.53 6.80 -12.63
C VAL A 247 14.71 7.99 -13.14
N THR A 248 13.47 7.74 -13.60
CA THR A 248 12.57 8.81 -14.06
C THR A 248 12.16 9.73 -12.93
N LEU A 249 11.78 9.18 -11.77
CA LEU A 249 11.45 9.96 -10.59
C LEU A 249 12.66 10.81 -10.13
N ALA A 250 13.83 10.21 -9.98
CA ALA A 250 15.05 10.91 -9.58
C ALA A 250 15.38 12.07 -10.54
N ARG A 251 15.33 11.83 -11.85
CA ARG A 251 15.52 12.89 -12.86
C ARG A 251 14.44 13.98 -12.76
N GLY A 252 13.21 13.62 -12.41
CA GLY A 252 12.13 14.58 -12.15
C GLY A 252 12.41 15.44 -10.91
N LEU A 253 12.90 14.83 -9.82
CA LEU A 253 13.23 15.53 -8.57
C LEU A 253 14.45 16.45 -8.67
N LEU A 254 15.32 16.22 -9.66
CA LEU A 254 16.45 17.10 -9.95
C LEU A 254 16.06 18.36 -10.76
N ARG A 255 14.84 18.41 -11.30
CA ARG A 255 14.38 19.59 -12.06
C ARG A 255 13.98 20.74 -11.13
N PRO A 256 14.07 22.00 -11.59
CA PRO A 256 13.60 23.16 -10.84
C PRO A 256 12.10 23.05 -10.51
N ARG A 257 11.72 23.49 -9.32
CA ARG A 257 10.31 23.55 -8.90
C ARG A 257 9.57 24.56 -9.78
N ARG A 258 8.38 24.21 -10.22
CA ARG A 258 7.42 25.08 -10.91
C ARG A 258 6.22 25.34 -10.01
N GLU A 259 5.44 26.36 -10.34
CA GLU A 259 4.12 26.53 -9.75
C GLU A 259 3.28 25.30 -10.05
N GLY A 260 2.91 24.59 -8.98
CA GLY A 260 2.10 23.39 -9.06
C GLY A 260 0.64 23.74 -9.31
N GLY A 261 -0.09 22.81 -9.92
CA GLY A 261 -1.53 22.92 -10.10
C GLY A 261 -2.17 21.55 -9.99
N ASN A 262 -3.36 21.43 -10.56
CA ASN A 262 -4.13 20.19 -10.59
C ASN A 262 -4.11 19.56 -12.01
N PRO A 263 -3.01 18.89 -12.42
CA PRO A 263 -2.90 18.35 -13.79
C PRO A 263 -3.94 17.26 -14.08
N TRP A 264 -4.50 16.65 -13.05
CA TRP A 264 -5.43 15.54 -13.18
C TRP A 264 -6.89 15.97 -13.13
N ASN A 265 -7.19 17.25 -12.87
CA ASN A 265 -8.53 17.70 -12.47
C ASN A 265 -9.09 16.79 -11.35
N ALA A 266 -8.26 16.51 -10.35
CA ALA A 266 -8.61 15.67 -9.22
C ALA A 266 -9.49 16.43 -8.20
N PRO A 267 -10.38 15.74 -7.48
CA PRO A 267 -11.43 16.38 -6.67
C PRO A 267 -11.01 16.83 -5.27
N THR A 268 -9.86 16.38 -4.79
CA THR A 268 -9.47 16.41 -3.38
C THR A 268 -8.44 17.52 -3.09
N LEU A 269 -8.36 17.96 -1.84
CA LEU A 269 -7.67 19.19 -1.47
C LEU A 269 -6.14 19.14 -1.59
N GLU A 270 -5.52 17.97 -1.75
CA GLU A 270 -4.08 17.86 -1.98
C GLU A 270 -3.63 18.55 -3.27
N TRP A 271 -4.57 18.83 -4.18
CA TRP A 271 -4.33 19.52 -5.45
C TRP A 271 -4.48 21.05 -5.38
N VAL A 272 -4.79 21.59 -4.21
CA VAL A 272 -4.68 23.03 -3.94
C VAL A 272 -3.20 23.35 -3.70
N PRO A 273 -2.65 24.45 -4.25
CA PRO A 273 -1.26 24.84 -4.01
C PRO A 273 -0.87 24.81 -2.53
N GLN A 274 0.22 24.10 -2.23
CA GLN A 274 0.75 23.92 -0.88
C GLN A 274 2.13 24.57 -0.76
N GLU A 275 2.34 25.33 0.31
CA GLU A 275 3.64 25.85 0.71
C GLU A 275 4.18 25.10 1.94
N SER A 276 5.31 25.53 2.49
CA SER A 276 5.88 24.95 3.71
C SER A 276 4.95 25.01 4.93
N TYR A 277 3.95 25.89 4.90
CA TYR A 277 2.89 26.02 5.90
C TYR A 277 1.59 25.29 5.53
N GLY A 278 1.56 24.53 4.43
CA GLY A 278 0.35 23.88 3.90
C GLY A 278 -0.50 24.84 3.06
N MET A 279 -1.82 24.82 3.27
CA MET A 279 -2.78 25.69 2.58
C MET A 279 -2.75 27.12 3.14
N ARG A 280 -2.98 28.12 2.29
CA ARG A 280 -3.03 29.53 2.70
C ARG A 280 -4.16 29.85 3.68
N SER A 281 -5.31 29.19 3.55
CA SER A 281 -6.39 29.20 4.53
C SER A 281 -7.11 27.85 4.55
N ILE A 282 -7.72 27.48 5.67
CA ILE A 282 -8.32 26.16 5.90
C ILE A 282 -9.81 26.20 5.50
N PRO A 283 -10.22 25.51 4.42
CA PRO A 283 -11.60 25.55 3.94
C PRO A 283 -12.54 24.71 4.81
N GLN A 284 -13.83 25.05 4.81
CA GLN A 284 -14.88 24.18 5.35
C GLN A 284 -15.26 23.12 4.31
N VAL A 285 -14.85 21.88 4.54
CA VAL A 285 -15.19 20.75 3.65
C VAL A 285 -16.64 20.31 3.89
N ARG A 286 -17.42 20.20 2.80
CA ARG A 286 -18.85 19.82 2.83
C ARG A 286 -19.17 18.55 2.04
N SER A 287 -18.19 17.99 1.31
CA SER A 287 -18.37 16.79 0.50
C SER A 287 -17.05 16.03 0.36
N HIS A 288 -17.11 14.81 -0.16
CA HIS A 288 -15.93 14.02 -0.50
C HIS A 288 -15.16 14.55 -1.73
N TYR A 289 -15.77 15.46 -2.51
CA TYR A 289 -15.21 15.96 -3.77
C TYR A 289 -15.17 17.50 -3.79
N PRO A 290 -14.51 18.14 -2.81
CA PRO A 290 -14.64 19.57 -2.58
C PRO A 290 -14.25 20.44 -3.78
N LEU A 291 -13.20 20.09 -4.54
CA LEU A 291 -12.75 20.88 -5.70
C LEU A 291 -13.67 20.78 -6.91
N TRP A 292 -14.39 19.66 -7.07
CA TRP A 292 -15.38 19.52 -8.14
C TRP A 292 -16.69 20.22 -7.78
N ASP A 293 -17.08 20.15 -6.51
CA ASP A 293 -18.34 20.71 -6.04
C ASP A 293 -18.27 22.23 -5.88
N GLN A 294 -17.06 22.78 -5.70
CA GLN A 294 -16.80 24.21 -5.54
C GLN A 294 -15.61 24.63 -6.43
N PRO A 295 -15.84 24.95 -7.71
CA PRO A 295 -14.76 25.28 -8.65
C PRO A 295 -13.89 26.48 -8.23
N GLY A 296 -14.44 27.43 -7.48
CA GLY A 296 -13.71 28.59 -6.95
C GLY A 296 -12.86 28.30 -5.71
N LEU A 297 -13.01 27.13 -5.08
CA LEU A 297 -12.46 26.82 -3.76
C LEU A 297 -10.94 26.95 -3.71
N ALA A 298 -10.22 26.49 -4.73
CA ALA A 298 -8.77 26.60 -4.77
C ALA A 298 -8.32 28.07 -4.73
N GLN A 299 -8.99 28.95 -5.48
CA GLN A 299 -8.67 30.39 -5.48
C GLN A 299 -9.08 31.04 -4.16
N GLU A 300 -10.24 30.72 -3.60
CA GLU A 300 -10.69 31.23 -2.31
C GLU A 300 -9.71 30.89 -1.17
N ILE A 301 -9.14 29.68 -1.20
CA ILE A 301 -8.09 29.25 -0.27
C ILE A 301 -6.85 30.14 -0.41
N MET A 302 -6.36 30.35 -1.63
CA MET A 302 -5.18 31.19 -1.91
C MET A 302 -5.40 32.66 -1.57
N ASP A 303 -6.63 33.17 -1.75
CA ASP A 303 -7.02 34.53 -1.39
C ASP A 303 -7.18 34.70 0.14
N GLY A 304 -7.09 33.62 0.92
CA GLY A 304 -7.22 33.66 2.38
C GLY A 304 -8.66 33.88 2.85
N ARG A 305 -9.67 33.44 2.08
CA ARG A 305 -11.09 33.67 2.38
C ARG A 305 -11.71 32.67 3.37
N HIS A 306 -10.93 31.70 3.83
CA HIS A 306 -11.38 30.71 4.82
C HIS A 306 -10.69 30.90 6.18
N TRP A 307 -10.74 29.86 7.01
CA TRP A 307 -10.25 29.95 8.38
C TRP A 307 -8.73 30.02 8.44
N LEU A 308 -8.23 30.73 9.45
CA LEU A 308 -6.79 30.82 9.73
C LEU A 308 -5.95 31.25 8.50
N PRO A 309 -6.29 32.36 7.80
CA PRO A 309 -5.55 32.81 6.62
C PRO A 309 -4.17 33.40 6.97
N GLY A 310 -3.81 33.44 8.24
CA GLY A 310 -2.54 33.90 8.76
C GLY A 310 -2.33 33.23 10.11
N THR A 311 -1.40 33.76 10.90
CA THR A 311 -1.13 33.22 12.23
C THR A 311 -1.63 34.18 13.31
N VAL A 312 -2.34 33.68 14.30
CA VAL A 312 -2.77 34.40 15.50
C VAL A 312 -1.61 34.52 16.49
N PHE A 313 -0.84 33.44 16.69
CA PHE A 313 0.25 33.41 17.67
C PHE A 313 1.66 33.57 17.05
N GLY A 314 1.76 33.90 15.77
CA GLY A 314 3.05 34.11 15.09
C GLY A 314 3.90 32.84 14.91
N GLY A 315 3.31 31.64 15.02
CA GLY A 315 4.02 30.36 14.91
C GLY A 315 3.26 29.32 14.10
N ARG A 316 3.67 28.05 14.19
CA ARG A 316 2.94 26.93 13.56
C ARG A 316 1.66 26.68 14.36
N GLU A 317 0.52 26.72 13.70
CA GLU A 317 -0.79 26.54 14.35
C GLU A 317 -1.79 25.93 13.38
N THR A 318 -2.78 25.21 13.90
CA THR A 318 -3.83 24.59 13.10
C THR A 318 -5.14 24.48 13.89
N LEU A 319 -6.24 24.29 13.17
CA LEU A 319 -7.57 24.11 13.76
C LEU A 319 -7.78 22.65 14.14
N LEU A 320 -8.09 22.43 15.41
CA LEU A 320 -8.57 21.14 15.88
C LEU A 320 -10.09 21.06 15.68
N THR A 321 -10.53 20.02 14.99
CA THR A 321 -11.94 19.78 14.68
C THR A 321 -12.47 18.58 15.46
N SER A 322 -13.80 18.48 15.58
CA SER A 322 -14.43 17.25 16.08
C SER A 322 -14.20 16.10 15.10
N PRO A 323 -13.85 14.89 15.58
CA PRO A 323 -13.45 13.79 14.72
C PRO A 323 -14.56 13.30 13.79
N ILE A 324 -15.83 13.48 14.18
CA ILE A 324 -17.00 13.01 13.41
C ILE A 324 -17.61 14.12 12.56
N ARG A 325 -17.81 15.32 13.13
CA ARG A 325 -18.59 16.39 12.48
C ARG A 325 -17.72 17.44 11.79
N GLY A 326 -16.39 17.39 11.96
CA GLY A 326 -15.48 18.40 11.40
C GLY A 326 -15.73 19.81 11.91
N THR A 327 -16.42 19.96 13.06
CA THR A 327 -16.69 21.28 13.66
C THR A 327 -15.45 21.78 14.37
N ILE A 328 -15.06 23.03 14.10
CA ILE A 328 -13.92 23.66 14.76
C ILE A 328 -14.16 23.69 16.29
N ARG A 329 -13.15 23.27 17.05
CA ARG A 329 -13.17 23.26 18.52
C ARG A 329 -12.19 24.27 19.10
N HIS A 330 -10.91 24.16 18.71
CA HIS A 330 -9.83 24.97 19.26
C HIS A 330 -8.79 25.29 18.19
N LEU A 331 -8.07 26.39 18.38
CA LEU A 331 -6.81 26.67 17.69
C LEU A 331 -5.69 26.06 18.53
N VAL A 332 -4.84 25.23 17.91
CA VAL A 332 -3.73 24.55 18.58
C VAL A 332 -2.41 25.02 18.01
N ARG A 333 -1.46 25.32 18.89
CA ARG A 333 -0.08 25.62 18.52
C ARG A 333 0.67 24.31 18.30
N LEU A 334 1.32 24.17 17.15
CA LEU A 334 2.07 22.98 16.78
C LEU A 334 3.51 23.09 17.30
N PRO A 335 4.13 21.96 17.70
CA PRO A 335 5.52 21.93 18.10
C PRO A 335 6.46 22.33 16.94
N GLY A 336 7.61 22.88 17.31
CA GLY A 336 8.69 23.21 16.39
C GLY A 336 9.58 22.01 16.07
N ASP A 337 10.63 22.26 15.28
CA ASP A 337 11.63 21.25 14.97
C ASP A 337 12.51 20.97 16.20
N GLY A 338 12.92 19.73 16.41
CA GLY A 338 13.71 19.34 17.58
C GLY A 338 14.56 18.10 17.36
N TRP A 339 15.81 18.16 17.82
CA TRP A 339 16.79 17.06 17.71
C TRP A 339 16.50 15.87 18.62
N MET A 340 15.68 16.06 19.67
CA MET A 340 15.41 15.03 20.66
C MET A 340 14.81 13.76 20.05
N HIS A 341 13.93 13.88 19.06
CA HIS A 341 13.40 12.73 18.33
C HIS A 341 14.49 11.91 17.60
N PHE A 342 15.47 12.59 17.01
CA PHE A 342 16.59 11.93 16.33
C PHE A 342 17.51 11.21 17.33
N ILE A 343 17.81 11.87 18.45
CA ILE A 343 18.63 11.28 19.53
C ILE A 343 17.92 10.07 20.15
N ALA A 344 16.61 10.17 20.39
CA ALA A 344 15.78 9.09 20.87
C ALA A 344 15.81 7.88 19.91
N ALA A 345 15.66 8.13 18.61
CA ALA A 345 15.72 7.09 17.59
C ALA A 345 17.11 6.44 17.51
N ALA A 346 18.18 7.23 17.49
CA ALA A 346 19.56 6.74 17.45
C ALA A 346 19.91 5.93 18.71
N GLY A 347 19.51 6.40 19.90
CA GLY A 347 19.70 5.68 21.15
C GLY A 347 18.91 4.37 21.18
N THR A 348 17.66 4.37 20.72
CA THR A 348 16.83 3.16 20.63
C THR A 348 17.45 2.14 19.67
N ALA A 349 17.89 2.58 18.49
CA ALA A 349 18.58 1.73 17.52
C ALA A 349 19.88 1.16 18.10
N GLY A 350 20.69 1.99 18.75
CA GLY A 350 21.91 1.59 19.43
C GLY A 350 21.65 0.52 20.49
N PHE A 351 20.64 0.73 21.35
CA PHE A 351 20.24 -0.24 22.38
C PHE A 351 19.99 -1.63 21.78
N PHE A 352 19.10 -1.72 20.77
CA PHE A 352 18.73 -3.02 20.20
C PHE A 352 19.86 -3.66 19.38
N LEU A 353 20.59 -2.89 18.57
CA LEU A 353 21.69 -3.43 17.76
C LEU A 353 22.83 -3.97 18.63
N LEU A 354 23.20 -3.26 19.69
CA LEU A 354 24.28 -3.67 20.58
C LEU A 354 23.93 -4.93 21.38
N LEU A 355 22.65 -5.14 21.71
CA LEU A 355 22.19 -6.39 22.31
C LEU A 355 22.37 -7.60 21.39
N THR A 356 22.28 -7.44 20.05
CA THR A 356 22.49 -8.57 19.10
C THR A 356 23.92 -9.12 19.15
N VAL A 357 24.90 -8.30 19.55
CA VAL A 357 26.31 -8.68 19.74
C VAL A 357 26.68 -8.81 21.22
N SER A 358 25.69 -8.87 22.12
CA SER A 358 25.86 -8.99 23.57
C SER A 358 26.68 -7.87 24.24
N TRP A 359 26.71 -6.67 23.64
CA TRP A 359 27.39 -5.49 24.20
C TRP A 359 26.47 -4.73 25.16
N PHE A 360 26.21 -5.33 26.34
CA PHE A 360 25.19 -4.86 27.28
C PHE A 360 25.45 -3.46 27.84
N VAL A 361 26.67 -3.13 28.26
CA VAL A 361 26.96 -1.83 28.90
C VAL A 361 26.76 -0.67 27.90
N PRO A 362 27.34 -0.71 26.68
CA PRO A 362 27.04 0.28 25.65
C PRO A 362 25.56 0.32 25.26
N ALA A 363 24.89 -0.85 25.18
CA ALA A 363 23.46 -0.91 24.88
C ALA A 363 22.64 -0.13 25.90
N ILE A 364 22.85 -0.39 27.20
CA ILE A 364 22.15 0.30 28.29
C ILE A 364 22.41 1.81 28.23
N ALA A 365 23.65 2.24 27.96
CA ALA A 365 23.95 3.66 27.79
C ALA A 365 23.13 4.29 26.65
N CYS A 366 23.03 3.63 25.50
CA CYS A 366 22.16 4.07 24.40
C CYS A 366 20.68 4.12 24.80
N GLY A 367 20.22 3.15 25.61
CA GLY A 367 18.85 3.13 26.14
C GLY A 367 18.56 4.30 27.09
N VAL A 368 19.50 4.64 27.98
CA VAL A 368 19.41 5.81 28.87
C VAL A 368 19.34 7.10 28.05
N VAL A 369 20.20 7.24 27.02
CA VAL A 369 20.15 8.39 26.10
C VAL A 369 18.79 8.48 25.40
N ALA A 370 18.24 7.34 24.96
CA ALA A 370 16.93 7.32 24.32
C ALA A 370 15.81 7.80 25.25
N ILE A 371 15.76 7.29 26.48
CA ILE A 371 14.76 7.68 27.49
C ILE A 371 14.91 9.17 27.84
N ALA A 372 16.14 9.63 28.08
CA ALA A 372 16.40 11.03 28.40
C ALA A 372 15.93 11.96 27.27
N ALA A 373 16.15 11.58 26.01
CA ALA A 373 15.70 12.36 24.86
C ALA A 373 14.17 12.31 24.65
N ILE A 374 13.48 11.23 25.05
CA ILE A 374 12.01 11.17 24.98
C ILE A 374 11.36 12.07 26.04
N LEU A 375 11.99 12.19 27.21
CA LEU A 375 11.48 12.98 28.33
C LEU A 375 11.79 14.49 28.22
N ALA A 376 12.74 14.87 27.37
CA ALA A 376 13.15 16.25 27.11
C ALA A 376 12.36 16.86 25.95
#